data_AF-A0A1C6R526-F1
#
_entry.id   AF-A0A1C6R526-F1
#
_cell.length_a   1.000
_cell.length_b   1.000
_cell.length_c   1.000
_cell.angle_alpha   90.00
_cell.angle_beta   90.00
_cell.angle_gamma   90.00
#
_symmetry.space_group_name_H-M   'P 1'
#
loop_
_entity.id
_entity.type
_entity.pdbx_description
1 polymer ?
#
loop_
_entity_poly.entity_id
_entity_poly.type
_entity_poly.pdbx_seq_one_letter_code
_entity_poly.pdbx_strand_id
1 'polypeptide(L)'
;MPAQPIMAALRGFHCEHTPSKSRILALVHHRDGPASLQAVLTCRHPELAQQAVGILQQAIGSSADAWNPEPLERLCAQLPDAPASSLRSAARHALAGVWPMPAGSFLKWEQIADGDGDVYEGNDVDAVTRAVRTPNAARLADLAGPVIRVEVLREFHVHDQQAVLKAARSAGWEPQPHDDLEGEDPEDVVGAIMWLGESDSEIEGADTVTDTSQGLRLHTENGHEVADWSEEAVVADFGAGWRYTAAVRRGELATPSMRKKTPDFAALFATEALHCDDPECEEERCQWQLTPRTADILYTELRVLADQAYEDSEELGDRPVVPDQHDGQWGVFAYLPKLTFAADLQWRRRFARAADDLAGDLERGQWPEPTCTAEELALHLAIRDAGDRGDEGDDAGDHGRLPTHRDDYDFDMCSEVFFQDTDVLMLYNSRFDGIEDPDGETNQHMGIGDLRVAAWFEPFLNVQARDPRRGFRR
;
A
#
# COMPACT_ATOMS: atom_id res chain seq x y z
N MET A 1 34.60 10.65 -32.16
CA MET A 1 35.45 10.75 -30.96
C MET A 1 34.64 10.19 -29.80
N PRO A 2 35.16 9.26 -28.98
CA PRO A 2 34.40 8.76 -27.84
C PRO A 2 34.15 9.92 -26.86
N ALA A 3 32.89 10.11 -26.47
CA ALA A 3 32.52 11.15 -25.51
C ALA A 3 33.28 10.91 -24.19
N GLN A 4 33.97 11.94 -23.68
CA GLN A 4 34.67 11.83 -22.40
C GLN A 4 33.65 11.62 -21.27
N PRO A 5 33.89 10.68 -20.33
CA PRO A 5 33.01 10.48 -19.20
C PRO A 5 32.97 11.74 -18.35
N ILE A 6 31.77 12.17 -17.97
CA ILE A 6 31.57 13.35 -17.11
C ILE A 6 31.88 12.92 -15.69
N MET A 7 32.69 13.69 -14.96
CA MET A 7 32.99 13.40 -13.56
C MET A 7 31.93 14.05 -12.67
N ALA A 8 31.17 13.24 -11.95
CA ALA A 8 30.22 13.68 -10.94
C ALA A 8 30.88 13.68 -9.55
N ALA A 9 30.41 14.55 -8.66
CA ALA A 9 30.86 14.56 -7.27
C ALA A 9 30.24 13.37 -6.53
N LEU A 10 31.08 12.47 -6.02
CA LEU A 10 30.61 11.33 -5.22
C LEU A 10 30.27 11.79 -3.80
N ARG A 11 29.08 11.43 -3.32
CA ARG A 11 28.56 11.86 -2.01
C ARG A 11 28.44 10.74 -0.98
N GLY A 12 28.24 9.51 -1.43
CA GLY A 12 28.06 8.40 -0.52
C GLY A 12 27.91 7.08 -1.23
N PHE A 13 27.83 6.01 -0.45
CA PHE A 13 27.45 4.68 -0.90
C PHE A 13 26.29 4.17 -0.05
N HIS A 14 25.35 3.50 -0.69
CA HIS A 14 24.15 2.91 -0.08
C HIS A 14 24.06 1.43 -0.44
N CYS A 15 23.34 0.68 0.39
CA CYS A 15 23.00 -0.71 0.11
C CYS A 15 21.49 -0.86 -0.02
N GLU A 16 21.06 -1.51 -1.09
CA GLU A 16 19.70 -1.98 -1.30
C GLU A 16 19.70 -3.49 -1.09
N HIS A 17 18.78 -4.00 -0.25
CA HIS A 17 18.67 -5.41 0.04
C HIS A 17 17.36 -5.97 -0.51
N THR A 18 17.46 -7.11 -1.19
CA THR A 18 16.32 -7.95 -1.58
C THR A 18 16.56 -9.35 -1.02
N PRO A 19 15.53 -10.22 -0.96
CA PRO A 19 15.68 -11.59 -0.46
C PRO A 19 16.75 -12.41 -1.20
N SER A 20 17.03 -12.11 -2.47
CA SER A 20 17.94 -12.88 -3.32
C SER A 20 19.30 -12.22 -3.58
N LYS A 21 19.41 -10.89 -3.41
CA LYS A 21 20.64 -10.13 -3.68
C LYS A 21 20.72 -8.79 -2.94
N SER A 22 21.92 -8.28 -2.78
CA SER A 22 22.22 -6.95 -2.24
C SER A 22 23.00 -6.13 -3.27
N ARG A 23 22.56 -4.91 -3.52
CA ARG A 23 23.17 -3.97 -4.47
C ARG A 23 23.83 -2.84 -3.72
N ILE A 24 25.06 -2.50 -4.11
CA ILE A 24 25.76 -1.31 -3.63
C ILE A 24 25.59 -0.22 -4.68
N LEU A 25 25.15 0.95 -4.25
CA LEU A 25 24.89 2.11 -5.08
C LEU A 25 25.77 3.28 -4.64
N ALA A 26 26.31 4.04 -5.60
CA ALA A 26 27.05 5.27 -5.38
C ALA A 26 26.12 6.47 -5.61
N LEU A 27 25.98 7.33 -4.60
CA LEU A 27 25.24 8.59 -4.73
C LEU A 27 26.13 9.64 -5.36
N VAL A 28 25.73 10.18 -6.51
CA VAL A 28 26.53 11.13 -7.29
C VAL A 28 25.75 12.40 -7.60
N HIS A 29 26.43 13.54 -7.52
CA HIS A 29 25.87 14.86 -7.84
C HIS A 29 26.56 15.43 -9.07
N HIS A 30 25.78 15.92 -10.03
CA HIS A 30 26.28 16.70 -11.17
C HIS A 30 25.55 18.04 -11.26
N ARG A 31 26.12 19.00 -11.98
CA ARG A 31 25.59 20.38 -12.03
C ARG A 31 24.36 20.52 -12.91
N ASP A 32 24.17 19.60 -13.84
CA ASP A 32 23.20 19.73 -14.94
C ASP A 32 21.90 18.95 -14.69
N GLY A 33 21.69 18.39 -13.49
CA GLY A 33 20.53 17.57 -13.14
C GLY A 33 20.49 17.15 -11.67
N PRO A 34 19.49 16.34 -11.27
CA PRO A 34 19.33 15.89 -9.90
C PRO A 34 20.45 14.93 -9.45
N ALA A 35 20.57 14.70 -8.14
CA ALA A 35 21.42 13.64 -7.62
C ALA A 35 20.92 12.28 -8.15
N SER A 36 21.85 11.36 -8.44
CA SER A 36 21.50 10.03 -8.96
C SER A 36 22.25 8.93 -8.23
N LEU A 37 21.63 7.76 -8.15
CA LEU A 37 22.25 6.54 -7.66
C LEU A 37 22.83 5.76 -8.83
N GLN A 38 24.09 5.35 -8.71
CA GLN A 38 24.81 4.61 -9.73
C GLN A 38 25.17 3.23 -9.20
N ALA A 39 24.81 2.19 -9.93
CA ALA A 39 25.14 0.83 -9.53
C ALA A 39 26.66 0.63 -9.45
N VAL A 40 27.12 0.08 -8.33
CA VAL A 40 28.53 -0.24 -8.09
C VAL A 40 28.76 -1.73 -8.30
N LEU A 41 28.06 -2.56 -7.53
CA LEU A 41 28.13 -4.01 -7.63
C LEU A 41 26.88 -4.65 -7.02
N THR A 42 26.69 -5.91 -7.36
CA THR A 42 25.67 -6.78 -6.75
C THR A 42 26.35 -8.00 -6.15
N CYS A 43 25.95 -8.41 -4.96
CA CYS A 43 26.38 -9.66 -4.34
C CYS A 43 25.22 -10.35 -3.60
N ARG A 44 25.36 -11.63 -3.28
CA ARG A 44 24.28 -12.43 -2.65
C ARG A 44 24.27 -12.34 -1.12
N HIS A 45 25.34 -11.82 -0.52
CA HIS A 45 25.52 -11.83 0.93
C HIS A 45 25.32 -10.41 1.50
N PRO A 46 24.21 -10.14 2.20
CA PRO A 46 23.90 -8.79 2.69
C PRO A 46 24.96 -8.24 3.64
N GLU A 47 25.55 -9.10 4.47
CA GLU A 47 26.63 -8.71 5.39
C GLU A 47 27.88 -8.22 4.65
N LEU A 48 28.24 -8.85 3.52
CA LEU A 48 29.38 -8.44 2.72
C LEU A 48 29.11 -7.11 2.00
N ALA A 49 27.86 -6.88 1.57
CA ALA A 49 27.45 -5.62 0.96
C ALA A 49 27.51 -4.46 1.96
N GLN A 50 27.02 -4.68 3.19
CA GLN A 50 27.06 -3.69 4.26
C GLN A 50 28.49 -3.38 4.70
N GLN A 51 29.36 -4.40 4.81
CA GLN A 51 30.78 -4.20 5.09
C GLN A 51 31.49 -3.42 3.98
N ALA A 52 31.15 -3.68 2.71
CA ALA A 52 31.70 -2.93 1.57
C ALA A 52 31.30 -1.46 1.61
N VAL A 53 30.03 -1.14 1.89
CA VAL A 53 29.56 0.25 2.05
C VAL A 53 30.33 0.96 3.17
N GLY A 54 30.50 0.33 4.33
CA GLY A 54 31.26 0.90 5.44
C GLY A 54 32.71 1.23 5.07
N ILE A 55 33.39 0.34 4.34
CA ILE A 55 34.77 0.55 3.87
C ILE A 55 34.82 1.69 2.84
N LEU A 56 33.85 1.75 1.92
CA LEU A 56 33.80 2.77 0.87
C LEU A 56 33.45 4.16 1.44
N GLN A 57 32.56 4.24 2.43
CA GLN A 57 32.26 5.49 3.13
C GLN A 57 33.49 6.02 3.89
N GLN A 58 34.27 5.14 4.53
CA GLN A 58 35.55 5.52 5.14
C GLN A 58 36.55 6.07 4.11
N ALA A 59 36.54 5.54 2.89
CA ALA A 59 37.41 6.01 1.82
C ALA A 59 37.05 7.43 1.34
N ILE A 60 35.77 7.83 1.33
CA ILE A 60 35.34 9.19 0.93
C ILE A 60 35.92 10.28 1.86
N GLY A 61 36.07 9.97 3.15
CA GLY A 61 36.61 10.89 4.15
C GLY A 61 38.13 10.84 4.35
N SER A 62 38.83 9.93 3.66
CA SER A 62 40.25 9.67 3.86
C SER A 62 41.10 10.21 2.72
N SER A 63 42.32 10.69 3.02
CA SER A 63 43.30 10.93 1.95
C SER A 63 43.90 9.60 1.48
N ALA A 64 44.33 9.55 0.22
CA ALA A 64 44.93 8.33 -0.36
C ALA A 64 46.12 7.79 0.44
N ASP A 65 46.88 8.65 1.13
CA ASP A 65 48.03 8.27 1.96
C ASP A 65 47.65 7.76 3.36
N ALA A 66 46.44 8.08 3.85
CA ALA A 66 45.96 7.73 5.19
C ALA A 66 44.99 6.54 5.21
N TRP A 67 44.49 6.12 4.05
CA TRP A 67 43.52 5.04 3.94
C TRP A 67 44.20 3.66 3.96
N ASN A 68 43.69 2.75 4.80
CA ASN A 68 44.17 1.37 4.88
C ASN A 68 43.39 0.46 3.90
N PRO A 69 44.03 -0.13 2.87
CA PRO A 69 43.36 -1.00 1.91
C PRO A 69 43.13 -2.44 2.42
N GLU A 70 43.71 -2.83 3.56
CA GLU A 70 43.65 -4.21 4.05
C GLU A 70 42.22 -4.73 4.32
N PRO A 71 41.27 -3.96 4.89
CA PRO A 71 39.88 -4.38 5.01
C PRO A 71 39.21 -4.59 3.65
N LEU A 72 39.52 -3.75 2.65
CA LEU A 72 38.98 -3.86 1.30
C LEU A 72 39.45 -5.16 0.63
N GLU A 73 40.75 -5.47 0.69
CA GLU A 73 41.28 -6.67 0.04
C GLU A 73 40.82 -7.96 0.71
N ARG A 74 40.65 -7.97 2.04
CA ARG A 74 40.03 -9.09 2.76
C ARG A 74 38.57 -9.32 2.34
N LEU A 75 37.83 -8.26 2.05
CA LEU A 75 36.46 -8.36 1.56
C LEU A 75 36.41 -8.79 0.09
N CYS A 76 37.29 -8.25 -0.75
CA CYS A 76 37.41 -8.64 -2.16
C CYS A 76 37.75 -10.11 -2.34
N ALA A 77 38.53 -10.71 -1.43
CA ALA A 77 38.85 -12.14 -1.46
C ALA A 77 37.63 -13.05 -1.20
N GLN A 78 36.53 -12.52 -0.65
CA GLN A 78 35.29 -13.24 -0.37
C GLN A 78 34.22 -13.02 -1.45
N LEU A 79 34.49 -12.16 -2.44
CA LEU A 79 33.59 -11.84 -3.54
C LEU A 79 34.06 -12.51 -4.84
N PRO A 80 33.14 -12.81 -5.78
CA PRO A 80 33.54 -13.21 -7.13
C PRO A 80 34.35 -12.11 -7.83
N ASP A 81 35.17 -12.48 -8.82
CA ASP A 81 36.16 -11.60 -9.45
C ASP A 81 35.58 -10.28 -9.99
N ALA A 82 34.39 -10.33 -10.62
CA ALA A 82 33.73 -9.16 -11.18
C ALA A 82 33.27 -8.17 -10.09
N PRO A 83 32.45 -8.56 -9.10
CA PRO A 83 32.14 -7.72 -7.94
C PRO A 83 33.38 -7.22 -7.18
N ALA A 84 34.40 -8.06 -6.99
CA ALA A 84 35.65 -7.66 -6.35
C ALA A 84 36.39 -6.56 -7.14
N SER A 85 36.42 -6.66 -8.48
CA SER A 85 36.98 -5.62 -9.36
C SER A 85 36.19 -4.31 -9.26
N SER A 86 34.86 -4.37 -9.32
CA SER A 86 33.99 -3.20 -9.16
C SER A 86 34.16 -2.52 -7.81
N LEU A 87 34.31 -3.30 -6.73
CA LEU A 87 34.56 -2.78 -5.39
C LEU A 87 35.90 -2.03 -5.29
N ARG A 88 36.97 -2.56 -5.89
CA ARG A 88 38.28 -1.87 -5.97
C ARG A 88 38.19 -0.58 -6.79
N SER A 89 37.45 -0.61 -7.88
CA SER A 89 37.22 0.57 -8.71
C SER A 89 36.47 1.65 -7.92
N ALA A 90 35.41 1.27 -7.20
CA ALA A 90 34.64 2.16 -6.37
C ALA A 90 35.48 2.81 -5.25
N ALA A 91 36.35 2.05 -4.60
CA ALA A 91 37.25 2.59 -3.58
C ALA A 91 38.23 3.63 -4.14
N ARG A 92 38.74 3.43 -5.35
CA ARG A 92 39.56 4.44 -6.04
C ARG A 92 38.77 5.72 -6.32
N HIS A 93 37.52 5.59 -6.74
CA HIS A 93 36.63 6.73 -6.98
C HIS A 93 36.24 7.45 -5.69
N ALA A 94 36.04 6.70 -4.60
CA ALA A 94 35.83 7.21 -3.25
C ALA A 94 36.97 8.11 -2.78
N LEU A 95 38.22 7.62 -2.88
CA LEU A 95 39.41 8.40 -2.50
C LEU A 95 39.63 9.63 -3.38
N ALA A 96 39.18 9.58 -4.64
CA ALA A 96 39.27 10.71 -5.56
C ALA A 96 38.12 11.71 -5.40
N GLY A 97 37.07 11.36 -4.63
CA GLY A 97 35.87 12.17 -4.45
C GLY A 97 35.04 12.36 -5.73
N VAL A 98 35.30 11.57 -6.78
CA VAL A 98 34.66 11.72 -8.10
C VAL A 98 34.22 10.37 -8.65
N TRP A 99 33.05 10.37 -9.29
CA TRP A 99 32.46 9.20 -9.94
C TRP A 99 32.36 9.40 -11.45
N PRO A 100 32.83 8.43 -12.27
CA PRO A 100 32.74 8.52 -13.72
C PRO A 100 31.33 8.20 -14.19
N MET A 101 30.73 9.11 -14.95
CA MET A 101 29.41 8.94 -15.55
C MET A 101 29.54 8.73 -17.07
N PRO A 102 28.91 7.69 -17.65
CA PRO A 102 28.76 7.59 -19.09
C PRO A 102 27.96 8.78 -19.65
N ALA A 103 28.20 9.11 -20.92
CA ALA A 103 27.44 10.18 -21.58
C ALA A 103 26.01 9.72 -21.84
N GLY A 104 25.01 10.51 -21.41
CA GLY A 104 23.58 10.20 -21.59
C GLY A 104 22.91 9.54 -20.38
N SER A 105 23.67 9.08 -19.38
CA SER A 105 23.15 8.48 -18.13
C SER A 105 22.69 9.49 -17.08
N PHE A 106 22.52 10.77 -17.45
CA PHE A 106 22.09 11.82 -16.53
C PHE A 106 20.81 12.50 -17.03
N LEU A 107 19.80 12.49 -16.17
CA LEU A 107 18.58 13.29 -16.34
C LEU A 107 18.94 14.77 -16.23
N LYS A 108 18.46 15.59 -17.16
CA LYS A 108 18.63 17.05 -17.10
C LYS A 108 17.33 17.70 -16.62
N TRP A 109 17.47 18.81 -15.88
CA TRP A 109 16.32 19.59 -15.41
C TRP A 109 15.34 19.98 -16.54
N GLU A 110 15.87 20.24 -17.74
CA GLU A 110 15.08 20.60 -18.93
C GLU A 110 14.12 19.50 -19.37
N GLN A 111 14.46 18.23 -19.14
CA GLN A 111 13.62 17.08 -19.52
C GLN A 111 12.45 16.86 -18.54
N ILE A 112 12.48 17.50 -17.37
CA ILE A 112 11.46 17.41 -16.33
C ILE A 112 10.40 18.52 -16.50
N ALA A 113 10.68 19.57 -17.29
CA ALA A 113 9.91 20.81 -17.31
C ALA A 113 8.84 20.95 -18.41
N ASP A 114 8.76 20.03 -19.38
CA ASP A 114 7.90 20.18 -20.57
C ASP A 114 6.53 19.47 -20.48
N GLY A 115 6.17 18.87 -19.34
CA GLY A 115 4.87 18.21 -19.12
C GLY A 115 3.95 19.04 -18.24
N ASP A 116 3.31 20.07 -18.82
CA ASP A 116 1.99 20.65 -18.45
C ASP A 116 1.93 22.14 -18.77
N GLY A 117 0.97 22.53 -19.62
CA GLY A 117 0.76 23.93 -19.96
C GLY A 117 -0.47 24.20 -20.81
N ASP A 118 -1.67 24.09 -20.23
CA ASP A 118 -2.83 24.80 -20.74
C ASP A 118 -2.88 26.22 -20.16
N VAL A 119 -2.88 27.19 -21.08
CA VAL A 119 -2.77 28.62 -20.84
C VAL A 119 -4.15 29.24 -20.64
N TYR A 120 -4.40 29.84 -19.48
CA TYR A 120 -5.46 30.84 -19.32
C TYR A 120 -4.82 32.21 -19.01
N GLU A 121 -4.95 33.13 -19.96
CA GLU A 121 -4.61 34.55 -19.80
C GLU A 121 -5.73 35.29 -19.04
N GLY A 122 -5.36 35.93 -17.94
CA GLY A 122 -6.19 36.90 -17.23
C GLY A 122 -5.30 37.87 -16.43
N ASN A 123 -5.24 39.12 -16.88
CA ASN A 123 -4.35 40.18 -16.38
C ASN A 123 -4.67 40.67 -14.95
N ASP A 124 -3.58 41.00 -14.23
CA ASP A 124 -3.37 41.99 -13.14
C ASP A 124 -4.50 42.14 -12.10
N VAL A 125 -4.27 42.04 -10.78
CA VAL A 125 -3.28 42.78 -9.99
C VAL A 125 -3.07 42.04 -8.65
N ASP A 126 -1.89 41.45 -8.43
CA ASP A 126 -1.17 41.44 -7.15
C ASP A 126 0.15 40.69 -7.34
N ALA A 127 1.10 41.42 -7.90
CA ALA A 127 2.48 40.99 -8.09
C ALA A 127 3.26 41.03 -6.76
N VAL A 128 2.86 40.24 -5.75
CA VAL A 128 3.67 40.02 -4.52
C VAL A 128 3.45 38.62 -3.93
N THR A 129 3.74 37.56 -4.68
CA THR A 129 4.20 36.23 -4.15
C THR A 129 4.48 35.26 -5.31
N ARG A 130 5.32 35.66 -6.28
CA ARG A 130 5.92 34.65 -7.17
C ARG A 130 6.95 33.88 -6.34
N ALA A 131 6.58 32.65 -5.99
CA ALA A 131 7.37 31.68 -5.25
C ALA A 131 8.84 31.71 -5.69
N VAL A 132 9.70 32.17 -4.78
CA VAL A 132 11.14 31.98 -4.88
C VAL A 132 11.35 30.47 -4.89
N ARG A 133 11.79 29.92 -6.04
CA ARG A 133 12.20 28.51 -6.12
C ARG A 133 13.26 28.25 -5.05
N THR A 134 12.93 27.36 -4.15
CA THR A 134 13.78 26.89 -3.06
C THR A 134 15.09 26.29 -3.61
N PRO A 135 16.27 26.68 -3.09
CA PRO A 135 17.53 25.99 -3.39
C PRO A 135 17.47 24.51 -2.93
N ASN A 136 17.99 23.55 -3.72
CA ASN A 136 18.06 22.11 -3.34
C ASN A 136 18.84 21.83 -2.03
N ALA A 137 19.51 22.84 -1.46
CA ALA A 137 20.24 22.77 -0.19
C ALA A 137 19.50 23.48 0.96
N ALA A 138 18.27 23.91 0.75
CA ALA A 138 17.51 24.63 1.77
C ALA A 138 17.11 23.69 2.89
N ARG A 139 17.34 24.13 4.12
CA ARG A 139 16.76 23.52 5.32
C ARG A 139 15.30 23.92 5.40
N LEU A 140 14.49 23.16 6.14
CA LEU A 140 13.07 23.45 6.38
C LEU A 140 12.87 24.87 6.92
N ALA A 141 13.79 25.34 7.76
CA ALA A 141 13.76 26.69 8.33
C ALA A 141 13.98 27.82 7.30
N ASP A 142 14.56 27.52 6.13
CA ASP A 142 14.85 28.49 5.08
C ASP A 142 13.66 28.68 4.12
N LEU A 143 12.57 27.93 4.32
CA LEU A 143 11.43 27.87 3.42
C LEU A 143 10.34 28.81 3.88
N ALA A 144 10.01 29.79 3.03
CA ALA A 144 9.02 30.82 3.33
C ALA A 144 7.56 30.33 3.29
N GLY A 145 7.33 29.02 3.12
CA GLY A 145 6.02 28.41 2.99
C GLY A 145 5.94 27.03 3.62
N PRO A 146 4.71 26.47 3.77
CA PRO A 146 4.53 25.12 4.30
C PRO A 146 5.21 24.10 3.40
N VAL A 147 5.91 23.16 4.02
CA VAL A 147 6.43 21.98 3.32
C VAL A 147 5.57 20.79 3.68
N ILE A 148 5.08 20.09 2.66
CA ILE A 148 4.30 18.88 2.80
C ILE A 148 5.15 17.72 2.28
N ARG A 149 5.33 16.69 3.10
CA ARG A 149 5.87 15.40 2.69
C ARG A 149 4.69 14.50 2.35
N VAL A 150 4.75 13.83 1.21
CA VAL A 150 3.77 12.82 0.80
C VAL A 150 4.52 11.52 0.55
N GLU A 151 4.10 10.47 1.24
CA GLU A 151 4.59 9.10 1.07
C GLU A 151 3.47 8.28 0.46
N VAL A 152 3.77 7.45 -0.55
CA VAL A 152 2.80 6.60 -1.25
C VAL A 152 3.32 5.17 -1.30
N LEU A 153 2.50 4.21 -0.88
CA LEU A 153 2.73 2.78 -1.05
C LEU A 153 1.64 2.21 -1.94
N ARG A 154 2.05 1.57 -3.04
CA ARG A 154 1.15 0.80 -3.89
C ARG A 154 1.65 -0.63 -4.08
N GLU A 155 0.77 -1.58 -3.84
CA GLU A 155 0.99 -3.01 -4.05
C GLU A 155 -0.01 -3.50 -5.10
N PHE A 156 0.43 -4.38 -5.99
CA PHE A 156 -0.41 -4.92 -7.06
C PHE A 156 -0.37 -6.44 -7.08
N HIS A 157 -1.53 -7.07 -7.25
CA HIS A 157 -1.66 -8.50 -7.49
C HIS A 157 -1.86 -8.69 -8.99
N VAL A 158 -0.81 -9.19 -9.65
CA VAL A 158 -0.84 -9.43 -11.09
C VAL A 158 -1.42 -10.82 -11.37
N HIS A 159 -2.68 -10.88 -11.77
CA HIS A 159 -3.38 -12.12 -12.12
C HIS A 159 -3.32 -12.44 -13.62
N ASP A 160 -3.09 -11.43 -14.48
CA ASP A 160 -2.83 -11.61 -15.92
C ASP A 160 -1.64 -10.77 -16.38
N GLN A 161 -0.45 -11.39 -16.37
CA GLN A 161 0.79 -10.74 -16.79
C GLN A 161 0.77 -10.28 -18.25
N GLN A 162 0.08 -10.99 -19.14
CA GLN A 162 0.08 -10.65 -20.57
C GLN A 162 -0.79 -9.43 -20.85
N ALA A 163 -1.91 -9.30 -20.14
CA ALA A 163 -2.74 -8.10 -20.16
C ALA A 163 -1.95 -6.87 -19.67
N VAL A 164 -1.24 -6.99 -18.54
CA VAL A 164 -0.39 -5.91 -18.00
C VAL A 164 0.68 -5.46 -19.00
N LEU A 165 1.43 -6.40 -19.57
CA LEU A 165 2.49 -6.10 -20.53
C LEU A 165 1.94 -5.45 -21.81
N LYS A 166 0.76 -5.90 -22.27
CA LYS A 166 0.07 -5.32 -23.42
C LYS A 166 -0.42 -3.90 -23.12
N ALA A 167 -0.99 -3.67 -21.95
CA ALA A 167 -1.43 -2.36 -21.49
C ALA A 167 -0.24 -1.40 -21.41
N ALA A 168 0.86 -1.80 -20.79
CA ALA A 168 2.07 -1.00 -20.68
C ALA A 168 2.65 -0.63 -22.05
N ARG A 169 2.79 -1.61 -22.95
CA ARG A 169 3.26 -1.35 -24.33
C ARG A 169 2.32 -0.42 -25.10
N SER A 170 1.02 -0.53 -24.89
CA SER A 170 0.02 0.37 -25.49
C SER A 170 0.14 1.79 -24.94
N ALA A 171 0.56 1.93 -23.68
CA ALA A 171 0.88 3.19 -23.00
C ALA A 171 2.29 3.71 -23.31
N GLY A 172 3.02 3.11 -24.26
CA GLY A 172 4.33 3.59 -24.71
C GLY A 172 5.52 3.09 -23.90
N TRP A 173 5.32 2.11 -23.02
CA TRP A 173 6.40 1.45 -22.29
C TRP A 173 7.18 0.46 -23.16
N GLU A 174 8.50 0.41 -23.01
CA GLU A 174 9.37 -0.57 -23.65
C GLU A 174 10.02 -1.47 -22.58
N PRO A 175 9.93 -2.80 -22.71
CA PRO A 175 10.54 -3.73 -21.75
C PRO A 175 12.07 -3.67 -21.81
N GLN A 176 12.72 -3.95 -20.68
CA GLN A 176 14.18 -4.06 -20.63
C GLN A 176 14.71 -5.16 -21.56
N PRO A 177 15.96 -5.02 -22.07
CA PRO A 177 16.59 -6.05 -22.89
C PRO A 177 16.68 -7.39 -22.14
N HIS A 178 16.41 -8.49 -22.85
CA HIS A 178 16.36 -9.84 -22.29
C HIS A 178 17.68 -10.33 -21.64
N ASP A 179 18.81 -9.70 -22.00
CA ASP A 179 20.13 -9.95 -21.42
C ASP A 179 20.31 -9.31 -20.01
N ASP A 180 19.43 -8.36 -19.64
CA ASP A 180 19.40 -7.68 -18.33
C ASP A 180 18.33 -8.26 -17.38
N LEU A 181 17.42 -9.11 -17.90
CA LEU A 181 16.36 -9.79 -17.16
C LEU A 181 16.79 -11.24 -16.79
N GLU A 182 17.39 -11.41 -15.61
CA GLU A 182 17.61 -12.74 -15.01
C GLU A 182 16.87 -12.86 -13.67
N GLY A 183 15.92 -13.80 -13.56
CA GLY A 183 15.12 -14.06 -12.35
C GLY A 183 13.71 -14.57 -12.63
N GLU A 184 12.80 -14.43 -11.64
CA GLU A 184 11.38 -14.83 -11.70
C GLU A 184 10.48 -13.84 -12.49
N ASP A 185 11.05 -12.77 -13.07
CA ASP A 185 10.35 -11.81 -13.94
C ASP A 185 11.08 -11.63 -15.30
N PRO A 186 11.01 -12.64 -16.19
CA PRO A 186 11.71 -12.61 -17.47
C PRO A 186 11.09 -11.66 -18.51
N GLU A 187 9.90 -11.12 -18.25
CA GLU A 187 9.17 -10.27 -19.20
C GLU A 187 9.08 -8.80 -18.75
N ASP A 188 9.75 -8.44 -17.65
CA ASP A 188 9.77 -7.09 -17.06
C ASP A 188 8.37 -6.62 -16.62
N VAL A 189 7.57 -7.53 -16.06
CA VAL A 189 6.25 -7.26 -15.49
C VAL A 189 6.35 -6.19 -14.40
N VAL A 190 7.42 -6.19 -13.61
CA VAL A 190 7.67 -5.13 -12.61
C VAL A 190 7.84 -3.77 -13.28
N GLY A 191 8.63 -3.67 -14.36
CA GLY A 191 8.78 -2.42 -15.11
C GLY A 191 7.47 -1.95 -15.72
N ALA A 192 6.66 -2.87 -16.23
CA ALA A 192 5.33 -2.57 -16.77
C ALA A 192 4.37 -2.03 -15.69
N ILE A 193 4.34 -2.66 -14.51
CA ILE A 193 3.53 -2.20 -13.38
C ILE A 193 4.02 -0.85 -12.86
N MET A 194 5.33 -0.61 -12.78
CA MET A 194 5.84 0.70 -12.36
C MET A 194 5.42 1.81 -13.34
N TRP A 195 5.51 1.54 -14.64
CA TRP A 195 5.11 2.49 -15.68
C TRP A 195 3.62 2.79 -15.64
N LEU A 196 2.78 1.75 -15.56
CA LEU A 196 1.33 1.91 -15.49
C LEU A 196 0.91 2.49 -14.14
N GLY A 197 1.58 2.12 -13.06
CA GLY A 197 1.36 2.64 -11.72
C GLY A 197 1.65 4.13 -11.63
N GLU A 198 2.53 4.73 -12.44
CA GLU A 198 2.67 6.20 -12.45
C GLU A 198 1.38 6.93 -12.90
N SER A 199 0.45 6.22 -13.58
CA SER A 199 -0.87 6.73 -13.95
C SER A 199 -1.97 6.32 -12.95
N ASP A 200 -3.00 7.15 -12.79
CA ASP A 200 -4.12 6.92 -11.87
C ASP A 200 -5.22 5.99 -12.45
N SER A 201 -4.90 5.21 -13.48
CA SER A 201 -5.85 4.34 -14.16
C SER A 201 -5.72 2.89 -13.69
N GLU A 202 -6.86 2.18 -13.67
CA GLU A 202 -6.91 0.73 -13.49
C GLU A 202 -5.93 0.03 -14.44
N ILE A 203 -5.20 -0.95 -13.91
CA ILE A 203 -4.24 -1.74 -14.67
C ILE A 203 -4.94 -3.01 -15.14
N GLU A 204 -5.22 -3.12 -16.44
CA GLU A 204 -5.78 -4.35 -17.02
C GLU A 204 -4.84 -5.54 -16.70
N GLY A 205 -5.34 -6.51 -15.93
CA GLY A 205 -4.58 -7.71 -15.51
C GLY A 205 -3.86 -7.61 -14.16
N ALA A 206 -4.03 -6.51 -13.42
CA ALA A 206 -3.53 -6.39 -12.06
C ALA A 206 -4.45 -5.58 -11.15
N ASP A 207 -4.74 -6.14 -9.98
CA ASP A 207 -5.53 -5.47 -8.95
C ASP A 207 -4.62 -4.71 -7.98
N THR A 208 -5.10 -3.59 -7.45
CA THR A 208 -4.39 -2.86 -6.39
C THR A 208 -4.64 -3.53 -5.04
N VAL A 209 -3.61 -4.14 -4.45
CA VAL A 209 -3.66 -4.84 -3.15
C VAL A 209 -3.64 -3.84 -1.99
N THR A 210 -2.84 -2.79 -2.13
CA THR A 210 -2.70 -1.72 -1.14
C THR A 210 -2.46 -0.43 -1.90
N ASP A 211 -3.20 0.63 -1.58
CA ASP A 211 -2.89 2.01 -1.99
C ASP A 211 -3.02 2.90 -0.75
N THR A 212 -1.89 3.29 -0.18
CA THR A 212 -1.88 4.17 0.98
C THR A 212 -1.02 5.38 0.72
N SER A 213 -1.51 6.53 1.20
CA SER A 213 -0.78 7.78 1.13
C SER A 213 -0.77 8.50 2.48
N GLN A 214 0.39 8.99 2.89
CA GLN A 214 0.54 9.79 4.11
C GLN A 214 1.07 11.17 3.76
N GLY A 215 0.26 12.19 4.03
CA GLY A 215 0.66 13.59 3.98
C GLY A 215 1.06 14.09 5.36
N LEU A 216 2.30 14.58 5.51
CA LEU A 216 2.79 15.22 6.73
C LEU A 216 3.23 16.65 6.43
N ARG A 217 2.67 17.61 7.16
CA ARG A 217 3.20 18.98 7.18
C ARG A 217 4.43 19.04 8.07
N LEU A 218 5.54 19.51 7.53
CA LEU A 218 6.80 19.61 8.28
C LEU A 218 6.84 20.88 9.12
N HIS A 219 7.23 20.75 10.39
CA HIS A 219 7.34 21.83 11.35
C HIS A 219 8.71 21.79 12.03
N THR A 220 9.49 22.87 11.92
CA THR A 220 10.82 22.97 12.55
C THR A 220 10.76 22.83 14.07
N GLU A 221 9.66 23.26 14.69
CA GLU A 221 9.43 23.14 16.14
C GLU A 221 9.29 21.70 16.65
N ASN A 222 8.95 20.77 15.75
CA ASN A 222 8.85 19.33 16.03
C ASN A 222 10.15 18.58 15.66
N GLY A 223 11.22 19.29 15.31
CA GLY A 223 12.46 18.69 14.83
C GLY A 223 12.38 18.10 13.42
N HIS A 224 11.28 18.34 12.69
CA HIS A 224 11.15 17.89 11.31
C HIS A 224 12.16 18.61 10.41
N GLU A 225 12.55 17.93 9.34
CA GLU A 225 13.45 18.46 8.33
C GLU A 225 13.10 17.86 6.96
N VAL A 226 13.46 18.55 5.88
CA VAL A 226 13.29 18.00 4.52
C VAL A 226 14.14 16.73 4.36
N ALA A 227 13.73 15.81 3.48
CA ALA A 227 14.27 14.44 3.43
C ALA A 227 15.80 14.39 3.33
N ASP A 228 16.39 15.27 2.51
CA ASP A 228 17.83 15.36 2.27
C ASP A 228 18.66 15.83 3.49
N TRP A 229 18.00 16.38 4.50
CA TRP A 229 18.63 17.03 5.65
C TRP A 229 18.23 16.42 7.00
N SER A 230 17.30 15.46 6.97
CA SER A 230 16.86 14.70 8.15
C SER A 230 18.01 13.85 8.70
N GLU A 231 18.33 14.02 9.98
CA GLU A 231 19.36 13.19 10.66
C GLU A 231 18.83 11.80 11.02
N GLU A 232 17.50 11.68 11.14
CA GLU A 232 16.77 10.43 11.33
C GLU A 232 16.22 9.96 9.98
N ALA A 233 16.14 8.64 9.79
CA ALA A 233 15.53 8.08 8.60
C ALA A 233 14.09 8.60 8.48
N VAL A 234 13.65 8.89 7.25
CA VAL A 234 12.22 9.04 6.99
C VAL A 234 11.59 7.67 7.20
N VAL A 235 10.96 7.49 8.35
CA VAL A 235 10.21 6.29 8.68
C VAL A 235 8.78 6.52 8.22
N ALA A 236 8.44 5.93 7.09
CA ALA A 236 7.04 5.76 6.72
C ALA A 236 6.49 4.58 7.53
N ASP A 237 5.34 4.75 8.17
CA ASP A 237 4.62 3.62 8.75
C ASP A 237 3.91 2.88 7.60
N PHE A 238 4.49 1.76 7.18
CA PHE A 238 3.92 0.89 6.15
C PHE A 238 2.75 0.03 6.69
N GLY A 239 2.28 0.34 7.91
CA GLY A 239 1.37 -0.50 8.67
C GLY A 239 2.09 -1.74 9.22
N ALA A 240 1.51 -2.34 10.25
CA ALA A 240 2.12 -3.47 10.96
C ALA A 240 2.11 -4.81 10.19
N GLY A 241 1.76 -4.84 8.90
CA GLY A 241 1.42 -6.07 8.20
C GLY A 241 0.31 -6.81 8.94
N TRP A 242 -0.95 -6.46 8.67
CA TRP A 242 -2.16 -6.93 9.37
C TRP A 242 -2.16 -8.44 9.73
N ARG A 243 -1.64 -9.30 8.84
CA ARG A 243 -1.53 -10.76 9.08
C ARG A 243 -0.56 -11.12 10.21
N TYR A 244 0.53 -10.38 10.44
CA TYR A 244 1.50 -10.68 11.49
C TYR A 244 0.93 -10.38 12.89
N THR A 245 0.19 -9.28 13.06
CA THR A 245 -0.40 -8.91 14.36
C THR A 245 -1.63 -9.77 14.70
N ALA A 246 -2.47 -10.13 13.73
CA ALA A 246 -3.54 -11.11 13.92
C ALA A 246 -2.98 -12.50 14.25
N ALA A 247 -1.93 -12.96 13.56
CA ALA A 247 -1.26 -14.23 13.86
C ALA A 247 -0.52 -14.23 15.21
N VAL A 248 0.05 -13.09 15.63
CA VAL A 248 0.72 -12.95 16.94
C VAL A 248 -0.31 -12.91 18.08
N ARG A 249 -1.51 -12.34 17.89
CA ARG A 249 -2.62 -12.45 18.86
C ARG A 249 -3.18 -13.89 18.99
N ARG A 250 -3.04 -14.76 17.97
CA ARG A 250 -3.42 -16.20 18.06
C ARG A 250 -2.55 -17.00 19.05
N GLY A 251 -1.49 -16.41 19.63
CA GLY A 251 -0.64 -17.03 20.64
C GLY A 251 -1.27 -17.19 22.03
N GLU A 252 -2.38 -16.50 22.31
CA GLU A 252 -3.19 -16.76 23.51
C GLU A 252 -4.43 -17.55 23.11
N LEU A 253 -4.54 -18.77 23.66
CA LEU A 253 -5.75 -19.57 23.62
C LEU A 253 -6.93 -18.69 24.01
N ALA A 254 -7.76 -18.33 23.03
CA ALA A 254 -9.05 -17.71 23.28
C ALA A 254 -9.73 -18.49 24.40
N THR A 255 -9.88 -17.85 25.57
CA THR A 255 -10.67 -18.42 26.65
C THR A 255 -12.04 -18.72 26.04
N PRO A 256 -12.54 -19.97 26.08
CA PRO A 256 -13.73 -20.34 25.34
C PRO A 256 -14.93 -19.56 25.88
N SER A 257 -15.22 -18.43 25.24
CA SER A 257 -16.49 -17.74 25.33
C SER A 257 -17.55 -18.79 25.01
N MET A 258 -18.54 -18.93 25.90
CA MET A 258 -19.54 -19.99 25.85
C MET A 258 -20.00 -20.22 24.43
N ARG A 259 -19.68 -21.39 23.86
CA ARG A 259 -20.04 -21.79 22.49
C ARG A 259 -21.53 -21.52 22.28
N LYS A 260 -21.86 -20.35 21.72
CA LYS A 260 -23.12 -20.13 21.05
C LYS A 260 -23.13 -21.13 19.91
N LYS A 261 -24.27 -21.78 19.72
CA LYS A 261 -24.45 -22.79 18.70
C LYS A 261 -24.20 -22.12 17.34
N THR A 262 -23.16 -22.50 16.63
CA THR A 262 -22.89 -21.99 15.28
C THR A 262 -24.13 -22.22 14.40
N PRO A 263 -24.51 -21.25 13.54
CA PRO A 263 -25.61 -21.43 12.60
C PRO A 263 -25.39 -22.66 11.71
N ASP A 264 -26.49 -23.32 11.32
CA ASP A 264 -26.42 -24.47 10.40
C ASP A 264 -26.36 -23.94 8.96
N PHE A 265 -25.18 -23.48 8.54
CA PHE A 265 -24.99 -22.87 7.21
C PHE A 265 -25.32 -23.83 6.06
N ALA A 266 -25.14 -25.14 6.26
CA ALA A 266 -25.55 -26.14 5.26
C ALA A 266 -27.07 -26.14 5.02
N ALA A 267 -27.86 -25.85 6.06
CA ALA A 267 -29.31 -25.73 5.95
C ALA A 267 -29.76 -24.33 5.48
N LEU A 268 -29.06 -23.29 5.89
CA LEU A 268 -29.42 -21.89 5.58
C LEU A 268 -29.07 -21.50 4.14
N PHE A 269 -27.97 -22.01 3.61
CA PHE A 269 -27.46 -21.71 2.26
C PHE A 269 -27.36 -22.99 1.42
N ALA A 270 -28.41 -23.82 1.46
CA ALA A 270 -28.41 -25.10 0.75
C ALA A 270 -28.12 -24.90 -0.74
N THR A 271 -27.07 -25.54 -1.24
CA THR A 271 -26.64 -25.37 -2.63
C THR A 271 -27.53 -26.16 -3.57
N GLU A 272 -27.92 -25.53 -4.68
CA GLU A 272 -28.54 -26.27 -5.79
C GLU A 272 -27.49 -27.09 -6.53
N ALA A 273 -27.90 -28.27 -7.02
CA ALA A 273 -27.00 -29.11 -7.81
C ALA A 273 -26.71 -28.43 -9.16
N LEU A 274 -25.41 -28.31 -9.47
CA LEU A 274 -24.90 -27.75 -10.72
C LEU A 274 -25.65 -28.29 -11.93
N HIS A 275 -26.19 -27.40 -12.75
CA HIS A 275 -26.82 -27.80 -14.00
C HIS A 275 -25.77 -28.25 -15.03
N CYS A 276 -24.63 -27.55 -15.08
CA CYS A 276 -23.43 -27.90 -15.83
C CYS A 276 -22.18 -27.29 -15.16
N ASP A 277 -21.00 -27.82 -15.50
CA ASP A 277 -19.71 -27.37 -14.95
C ASP A 277 -19.10 -26.17 -15.71
N ASP A 278 -19.86 -25.57 -16.64
CA ASP A 278 -19.43 -24.40 -17.41
C ASP A 278 -19.67 -23.11 -16.61
N PRO A 279 -18.62 -22.37 -16.20
CA PRO A 279 -18.75 -21.13 -15.43
C PRO A 279 -19.29 -19.96 -16.26
N GLU A 280 -19.21 -20.01 -17.60
CA GLU A 280 -19.74 -18.97 -18.49
C GLU A 280 -21.20 -19.22 -18.91
N CYS A 281 -21.85 -20.24 -18.33
CA CYS A 281 -23.22 -20.59 -18.68
C CYS A 281 -24.23 -19.58 -18.10
N GLU A 282 -24.91 -18.84 -18.96
CA GLU A 282 -25.91 -17.82 -18.60
C GLU A 282 -27.27 -18.39 -18.13
N GLU A 283 -27.42 -19.72 -18.02
CA GLU A 283 -28.66 -20.29 -17.52
C GLU A 283 -28.89 -19.93 -16.03
N GLU A 284 -30.13 -19.64 -15.63
CA GLU A 284 -30.47 -19.24 -14.25
C GLU A 284 -29.94 -20.23 -13.20
N ARG A 285 -29.89 -21.52 -13.54
CA ARG A 285 -29.42 -22.62 -12.67
C ARG A 285 -27.88 -22.72 -12.59
N CYS A 286 -27.19 -21.86 -13.30
CA CYS A 286 -25.75 -21.71 -13.33
C CYS A 286 -25.31 -20.36 -12.76
N GLN A 287 -26.24 -19.50 -12.31
CA GLN A 287 -25.91 -18.26 -11.63
C GLN A 287 -25.16 -18.53 -10.32
N TRP A 288 -24.27 -17.59 -9.98
CA TRP A 288 -23.51 -17.62 -8.75
C TRP A 288 -24.44 -17.68 -7.52
N GLN A 289 -24.07 -18.48 -6.52
CA GLN A 289 -24.78 -18.55 -5.25
C GLN A 289 -23.83 -18.38 -4.07
N LEU A 290 -24.27 -17.65 -3.04
CA LEU A 290 -23.59 -17.63 -1.75
C LEU A 290 -23.65 -19.02 -1.11
N THR A 291 -22.51 -19.69 -1.03
CA THR A 291 -22.42 -21.09 -0.55
C THR A 291 -22.36 -21.17 0.98
N PRO A 292 -22.65 -22.35 1.58
CA PRO A 292 -22.50 -22.57 3.02
C PRO A 292 -21.10 -22.27 3.54
N ARG A 293 -20.07 -22.60 2.77
CA ARG A 293 -18.66 -22.41 3.16
C ARG A 293 -18.30 -20.94 3.14
N THR A 294 -18.66 -20.23 2.08
CA THR A 294 -18.44 -18.78 1.99
C THR A 294 -19.21 -18.05 3.09
N ALA A 295 -20.47 -18.41 3.34
CA ALA A 295 -21.28 -17.82 4.40
C ALA A 295 -20.71 -18.06 5.81
N ASP A 296 -20.16 -19.24 6.09
CA ASP A 296 -19.55 -19.59 7.39
C ASP A 296 -18.29 -18.76 7.67
N ILE A 297 -17.42 -18.56 6.66
CA ILE A 297 -16.22 -17.72 6.80
C ILE A 297 -16.63 -16.25 6.97
N LEU A 298 -17.51 -15.72 6.11
CA LEU A 298 -17.96 -14.33 6.22
C LEU A 298 -18.63 -14.05 7.56
N TYR A 299 -19.47 -14.97 8.03
CA TYR A 299 -20.05 -14.86 9.38
C TYR A 299 -18.95 -14.82 10.44
N THR A 300 -17.95 -15.70 10.33
CA THR A 300 -16.84 -15.73 11.28
C THR A 300 -16.06 -14.42 11.28
N GLU A 301 -15.68 -13.87 10.12
CA GLU A 301 -14.98 -12.58 10.05
C GLU A 301 -15.82 -11.44 10.59
N LEU A 302 -17.09 -11.33 10.22
CA LEU A 302 -17.96 -10.27 10.72
C LEU A 302 -18.10 -10.33 12.26
N ARG A 303 -18.15 -11.54 12.83
CA ARG A 303 -18.20 -11.73 14.29
C ARG A 303 -16.87 -11.34 14.95
N VAL A 304 -15.74 -11.70 14.34
CA VAL A 304 -14.40 -11.32 14.81
C VAL A 304 -14.20 -9.81 14.75
N LEU A 305 -14.56 -9.19 13.62
CA LEU A 305 -14.50 -7.75 13.41
C LEU A 305 -15.37 -7.01 14.43
N ALA A 306 -16.60 -7.47 14.67
CA ALA A 306 -17.49 -6.90 15.68
C ALA A 306 -16.88 -7.01 17.09
N ASP A 307 -16.37 -8.19 17.47
CA ASP A 307 -15.74 -8.42 18.77
C ASP A 307 -14.55 -7.48 18.99
N GLN A 308 -13.63 -7.40 18.03
CA GLN A 308 -12.47 -6.50 18.08
C GLN A 308 -12.90 -5.04 18.15
N ALA A 309 -13.84 -4.61 17.29
CA ALA A 309 -14.30 -3.23 17.28
C ALA A 309 -14.97 -2.82 18.61
N TYR A 310 -15.71 -3.72 19.29
CA TYR A 310 -16.23 -3.44 20.63
C TYR A 310 -15.12 -3.35 21.69
N GLU A 311 -14.16 -4.27 21.68
CA GLU A 311 -13.03 -4.25 22.60
C GLU A 311 -12.19 -2.97 22.44
N ASP A 312 -11.82 -2.65 21.19
CA ASP A 312 -11.09 -1.44 20.83
C ASP A 312 -11.89 -0.18 21.19
N SER A 313 -13.23 -0.21 21.06
CA SER A 313 -14.10 0.91 21.45
C SER A 313 -14.02 1.19 22.95
N GLU A 314 -14.13 0.16 23.78
CA GLU A 314 -14.09 0.29 25.24
C GLU A 314 -12.70 0.72 25.73
N GLU A 315 -11.63 0.27 25.06
CA GLU A 315 -10.28 0.70 25.38
C GLU A 315 -10.02 2.16 24.94
N LEU A 316 -10.32 2.50 23.69
CA LEU A 316 -10.02 3.81 23.12
C LEU A 316 -10.93 4.92 23.69
N GLY A 317 -12.20 4.61 23.95
CA GLY A 317 -13.20 5.55 24.44
C GLY A 317 -13.50 6.65 23.42
N ASP A 318 -13.45 7.91 23.85
CA ASP A 318 -13.61 9.09 22.97
C ASP A 318 -12.27 9.66 22.47
N ARG A 319 -11.15 9.01 22.78
CA ARG A 319 -9.83 9.50 22.37
C ARG A 319 -9.67 9.35 20.85
N PRO A 320 -8.97 10.26 20.17
CA PRO A 320 -8.70 10.09 18.75
C PRO A 320 -7.71 8.94 18.53
N VAL A 321 -7.81 8.29 17.37
CA VAL A 321 -6.75 7.39 16.88
C VAL A 321 -5.55 8.24 16.49
N VAL A 322 -4.37 7.92 17.06
CA VAL A 322 -3.11 8.58 16.72
C VAL A 322 -2.17 7.52 16.15
N PRO A 323 -1.86 7.56 14.84
CA PRO A 323 -1.02 6.56 14.17
C PRO A 323 0.34 6.31 14.83
N ASP A 324 0.96 7.37 15.37
CA ASP A 324 2.37 7.33 15.79
C ASP A 324 2.62 7.19 17.31
N GLN A 325 1.58 7.17 18.16
CA GLN A 325 1.76 7.19 19.63
C GLN A 325 1.66 5.83 20.31
N HIS A 326 1.23 4.81 19.58
CA HIS A 326 1.11 3.45 20.08
C HIS A 326 1.69 2.56 19.00
N ASP A 327 2.71 1.75 19.30
CA ASP A 327 3.34 0.78 18.39
C ASP A 327 2.29 -0.17 17.72
N GLY A 328 1.57 0.34 16.71
CA GLY A 328 0.66 -0.36 15.79
C GLY A 328 -0.66 -0.94 16.32
N GLN A 329 -1.31 -0.43 17.39
CA GLN A 329 -2.34 -1.24 18.08
C GLN A 329 -3.63 -0.52 18.55
N TRP A 330 -4.39 0.15 17.66
CA TRP A 330 -5.83 0.42 17.89
C TRP A 330 -6.76 -0.53 17.12
N GLY A 331 -6.23 -1.70 16.73
CA GLY A 331 -7.00 -2.76 16.08
C GLY A 331 -7.79 -2.23 14.88
N VAL A 332 -9.11 -2.46 14.88
CA VAL A 332 -10.02 -2.19 13.74
C VAL A 332 -10.03 -0.72 13.34
N PHE A 333 -10.00 0.22 14.29
CA PHE A 333 -10.20 1.65 13.99
C PHE A 333 -8.98 2.34 13.36
N ALA A 334 -7.80 1.74 13.46
CA ALA A 334 -6.61 2.22 12.75
C ALA A 334 -6.68 1.93 11.23
N TYR A 335 -7.52 0.96 10.83
CA TYR A 335 -7.70 0.56 9.43
C TYR A 335 -8.86 1.26 8.74
N LEU A 336 -9.60 2.11 9.43
CA LEU A 336 -10.66 2.91 8.81
C LEU A 336 -10.07 4.17 8.15
N PRO A 337 -10.76 4.79 7.20
CA PRO A 337 -10.35 6.06 6.61
C PRO A 337 -10.04 7.11 7.67
N LYS A 338 -9.01 7.92 7.44
CA LYS A 338 -8.47 8.89 8.42
C LYS A 338 -9.53 9.86 8.95
N LEU A 339 -10.54 10.18 8.15
CA LEU A 339 -11.67 11.01 8.56
C LEU A 339 -12.42 10.45 9.80
N THR A 340 -12.35 9.13 10.04
CA THR A 340 -12.97 8.48 11.20
C THR A 340 -12.11 8.53 12.47
N PHE A 341 -10.84 8.96 12.40
CA PHE A 341 -9.91 8.87 13.54
C PHE A 341 -10.35 9.73 14.73
N ALA A 342 -11.10 10.81 14.48
CA ALA A 342 -11.66 11.67 15.52
C ALA A 342 -13.05 11.21 16.01
N ALA A 343 -13.58 10.10 15.52
CA ALA A 343 -14.88 9.59 15.91
C ALA A 343 -14.94 9.25 17.42
N ASP A 344 -16.12 9.43 18.02
CA ASP A 344 -16.32 9.19 19.45
C ASP A 344 -16.67 7.71 19.75
N LEU A 345 -16.78 7.37 21.04
CA LEU A 345 -17.16 6.03 21.50
C LEU A 345 -18.50 5.58 20.90
N GLN A 346 -19.47 6.48 20.78
CA GLN A 346 -20.80 6.13 20.29
C GLN A 346 -20.75 5.74 18.81
N TRP A 347 -20.00 6.48 18.00
CA TRP A 347 -19.74 6.17 16.60
C TRP A 347 -19.07 4.80 16.47
N ARG A 348 -18.01 4.56 17.24
CA ARG A 348 -17.24 3.30 17.22
C ARG A 348 -18.08 2.08 17.58
N ARG A 349 -18.92 2.21 18.61
CA ARG A 349 -19.90 1.16 18.96
C ARG A 349 -20.93 0.92 17.86
N ARG A 350 -21.36 1.98 17.15
CA ARG A 350 -22.27 1.83 16.00
C ARG A 350 -21.59 1.13 14.82
N PHE A 351 -20.30 1.37 14.59
CA PHE A 351 -19.51 0.64 13.60
C PHE A 351 -19.39 -0.84 13.97
N ALA A 352 -19.02 -1.16 15.22
CA ALA A 352 -18.98 -2.55 15.71
C ALA A 352 -20.34 -3.26 15.54
N ARG A 353 -21.45 -2.54 15.76
CA ARG A 353 -22.79 -3.05 15.54
C ARG A 353 -23.11 -3.31 14.06
N ALA A 354 -22.58 -2.52 13.13
CA ALA A 354 -22.80 -2.74 11.70
C ALA A 354 -22.30 -4.14 11.28
N ALA A 355 -21.14 -4.55 11.80
CA ALA A 355 -20.63 -5.92 11.60
C ALA A 355 -21.54 -7.00 12.25
N ASP A 356 -22.06 -6.76 13.47
CA ASP A 356 -23.05 -7.64 14.11
C ASP A 356 -24.35 -7.74 13.27
N ASP A 357 -24.81 -6.64 12.66
CA ASP A 357 -26.04 -6.60 11.86
C ASP A 357 -25.92 -7.50 10.61
N LEU A 358 -24.79 -7.40 9.90
CA LEU A 358 -24.46 -8.25 8.75
C LEU A 358 -24.27 -9.72 9.14
N ALA A 359 -23.55 -10.00 10.23
CA ALA A 359 -23.44 -11.36 10.77
C ALA A 359 -24.83 -11.94 11.12
N GLY A 360 -25.72 -11.08 11.61
CA GLY A 360 -27.11 -11.44 11.92
C GLY A 360 -27.93 -11.78 10.68
N ASP A 361 -27.62 -11.20 9.51
CA ASP A 361 -28.27 -11.59 8.24
C ASP A 361 -27.88 -13.00 7.84
N LEU A 362 -26.57 -13.31 7.90
CA LEU A 362 -26.06 -14.65 7.63
C LEU A 362 -26.63 -15.69 8.60
N GLU A 363 -26.73 -15.36 9.89
CA GLU A 363 -27.37 -16.23 10.90
C GLU A 363 -28.86 -16.51 10.60
N ARG A 364 -29.52 -15.61 9.86
CA ARG A 364 -30.91 -15.76 9.40
C ARG A 364 -31.03 -16.41 8.01
N GLY A 365 -29.93 -16.79 7.38
CA GLY A 365 -29.91 -17.33 6.01
C GLY A 365 -30.21 -16.26 4.96
N GLN A 366 -29.90 -15.00 5.26
CA GLN A 366 -30.04 -13.87 4.34
C GLN A 366 -28.66 -13.43 3.86
N TRP A 367 -28.60 -12.84 2.67
CA TRP A 367 -27.37 -12.23 2.17
C TRP A 367 -27.04 -10.98 3.01
N PRO A 368 -25.76 -10.72 3.28
CA PRO A 368 -25.33 -9.59 4.10
C PRO A 368 -25.38 -8.30 3.29
N GLU A 369 -26.57 -7.85 2.90
CA GLU A 369 -26.76 -6.64 2.08
C GLU A 369 -26.56 -5.37 2.93
N PRO A 370 -25.57 -4.53 2.63
CA PRO A 370 -25.35 -3.28 3.35
C PRO A 370 -26.54 -2.33 3.22
N THR A 371 -26.98 -1.78 4.35
CA THR A 371 -28.06 -0.78 4.38
C THR A 371 -27.57 0.64 4.61
N CYS A 372 -26.29 0.83 4.91
CA CYS A 372 -25.62 2.12 5.12
C CYS A 372 -24.11 1.98 4.91
N THR A 373 -23.40 3.11 4.75
CA THR A 373 -21.95 3.16 4.49
C THR A 373 -21.12 2.42 5.55
N ALA A 374 -21.54 2.44 6.82
CA ALA A 374 -20.83 1.71 7.87
C ALA A 374 -20.93 0.18 7.71
N GLU A 375 -22.08 -0.33 7.25
CA GLU A 375 -22.24 -1.75 6.93
C GLU A 375 -21.42 -2.10 5.69
N GLU A 376 -21.41 -1.23 4.68
CA GLU A 376 -20.64 -1.42 3.45
C GLU A 376 -19.15 -1.58 3.76
N LEU A 377 -18.58 -0.65 4.52
CA LEU A 377 -17.17 -0.73 4.89
C LEU A 377 -16.86 -1.92 5.81
N ALA A 378 -17.76 -2.25 6.75
CA ALA A 378 -17.59 -3.44 7.59
C ALA A 378 -17.57 -4.74 6.77
N LEU A 379 -18.40 -4.82 5.73
CA LEU A 379 -18.43 -5.97 4.84
C LEU A 379 -17.17 -6.04 3.96
N HIS A 380 -16.67 -4.91 3.44
CA HIS A 380 -15.41 -4.87 2.71
C HIS A 380 -14.25 -5.42 3.55
N LEU A 381 -14.15 -5.00 4.81
CA LEU A 381 -13.14 -5.53 5.74
C LEU A 381 -13.31 -7.04 5.95
N ALA A 382 -14.54 -7.51 6.16
CA ALA A 382 -14.79 -8.94 6.37
C ALA A 382 -14.50 -9.80 5.13
N ILE A 383 -14.82 -9.32 3.92
CA ILE A 383 -14.51 -10.04 2.66
C ILE A 383 -13.00 -10.14 2.46
N ARG A 384 -12.28 -9.04 2.67
CA ARG A 384 -10.81 -9.01 2.62
C ARG A 384 -10.21 -10.02 3.59
N ASP A 385 -10.66 -10.00 4.84
CA ASP A 385 -10.14 -10.88 5.89
C ASP A 385 -10.46 -12.36 5.62
N ALA A 386 -11.60 -12.62 4.97
CA ALA A 386 -12.06 -13.96 4.60
C ALA A 386 -11.21 -14.56 3.46
N GLY A 387 -10.87 -13.77 2.45
CA GLY A 387 -9.96 -14.18 1.37
C GLY A 387 -8.60 -14.63 1.91
N ASP A 388 -8.05 -13.83 2.83
CA ASP A 388 -6.78 -14.12 3.48
C ASP A 388 -6.79 -15.42 4.30
N ARG A 389 -7.96 -15.82 4.84
CA ARG A 389 -8.13 -17.09 5.57
C ARG A 389 -8.31 -18.30 4.65
N GLY A 390 -8.97 -18.13 3.50
CA GLY A 390 -9.18 -19.19 2.51
C GLY A 390 -7.87 -19.83 2.03
N ASP A 391 -6.82 -19.02 1.86
CA ASP A 391 -5.48 -19.47 1.45
C ASP A 391 -4.75 -20.32 2.50
N GLU A 392 -5.13 -20.24 3.79
CA GLU A 392 -4.49 -20.97 4.90
C GLU A 392 -5.00 -22.42 5.03
N GLY A 393 -6.00 -22.84 4.22
CA GLY A 393 -6.51 -24.20 4.13
C GLY A 393 -7.40 -24.61 5.31
N ASP A 394 -8.65 -24.14 5.31
CA ASP A 394 -9.59 -24.32 6.43
C ASP A 394 -10.37 -25.67 6.41
N ASP A 395 -9.72 -26.76 5.98
CA ASP A 395 -10.35 -28.08 5.86
C ASP A 395 -10.57 -28.81 7.21
N ALA A 396 -10.26 -28.16 8.33
CA ALA A 396 -10.37 -28.74 9.66
C ALA A 396 -11.70 -28.40 10.35
N GLY A 397 -12.18 -29.29 11.22
CA GLY A 397 -13.29 -28.99 12.14
C GLY A 397 -14.69 -29.10 11.53
N ASP A 398 -15.61 -28.23 11.97
CA ASP A 398 -17.01 -28.22 11.52
C ASP A 398 -17.17 -27.57 10.14
N HIS A 399 -16.31 -26.59 9.79
CA HIS A 399 -16.26 -25.95 8.47
C HIS A 399 -16.00 -26.95 7.34
N GLY A 400 -14.98 -27.79 7.49
CA GLY A 400 -14.65 -28.84 6.50
C GLY A 400 -15.76 -29.88 6.26
N ARG A 401 -16.80 -29.93 7.10
CA ARG A 401 -17.98 -30.81 6.88
C ARG A 401 -19.09 -30.16 6.05
N LEU A 402 -18.99 -28.87 5.76
CA LEU A 402 -19.97 -28.17 4.93
C LEU A 402 -19.92 -28.69 3.49
N PRO A 403 -21.06 -28.72 2.78
CA PRO A 403 -21.10 -29.08 1.36
C PRO A 403 -20.13 -28.23 0.55
N THR A 404 -19.41 -28.86 -0.36
CA THR A 404 -18.53 -28.18 -1.31
C THR A 404 -19.30 -27.77 -2.56
N HIS A 405 -18.98 -26.62 -3.12
CA HIS A 405 -19.56 -26.08 -4.34
C HIS A 405 -18.48 -25.36 -5.17
N ARG A 406 -18.69 -25.18 -6.48
CA ARG A 406 -17.70 -24.51 -7.34
C ARG A 406 -17.53 -23.02 -7.01
N ASP A 407 -18.58 -22.39 -6.48
CA ASP A 407 -18.62 -20.97 -6.09
C ASP A 407 -18.08 -20.74 -4.65
N ASP A 408 -17.52 -21.79 -4.01
CA ASP A 408 -16.93 -21.66 -2.68
C ASP A 408 -15.77 -20.65 -2.71
N TYR A 409 -15.77 -19.72 -1.76
CA TYR A 409 -14.72 -18.71 -1.56
C TYR A 409 -14.52 -17.74 -2.73
N ASP A 410 -15.51 -17.61 -3.61
CA ASP A 410 -15.53 -16.60 -4.67
C ASP A 410 -15.89 -15.21 -4.07
N PHE A 411 -14.89 -14.62 -3.41
CA PHE A 411 -15.01 -13.34 -2.71
C PHE A 411 -15.05 -12.14 -3.66
N ASP A 412 -14.56 -12.31 -4.88
CA ASP A 412 -14.66 -11.31 -5.94
C ASP A 412 -16.13 -11.18 -6.35
N MET A 413 -16.81 -12.29 -6.62
CA MET A 413 -18.26 -12.27 -6.88
C MET A 413 -19.07 -11.79 -5.67
N CYS A 414 -18.64 -12.06 -4.43
CA CYS A 414 -19.28 -11.47 -3.25
C CYS A 414 -19.24 -9.94 -3.30
N SER A 415 -18.11 -9.37 -3.74
CA SER A 415 -17.95 -7.92 -3.88
C SER A 415 -18.81 -7.38 -5.02
N GLU A 416 -18.88 -8.07 -6.16
CA GLU A 416 -19.74 -7.64 -7.27
C GLU A 416 -21.25 -7.68 -6.91
N VAL A 417 -21.65 -8.62 -6.06
CA VAL A 417 -23.08 -8.91 -5.81
C VAL A 417 -23.64 -8.21 -4.57
N PHE A 418 -22.86 -8.04 -3.49
CA PHE A 418 -23.38 -7.47 -2.24
C PHE A 418 -23.39 -5.95 -2.21
N PHE A 419 -22.56 -5.30 -3.02
CA PHE A 419 -22.40 -3.85 -3.02
C PHE A 419 -23.19 -3.21 -4.17
N GLN A 420 -23.75 -2.02 -3.92
CA GLN A 420 -24.40 -1.23 -4.97
C GLN A 420 -23.38 -0.41 -5.76
N ASP A 421 -22.39 0.10 -5.03
CA ASP A 421 -21.19 0.79 -5.48
C ASP A 421 -20.09 0.53 -4.43
N THR A 422 -18.87 0.98 -4.71
CA THR A 422 -17.71 0.83 -3.82
C THR A 422 -17.05 2.19 -3.54
N ASP A 423 -17.83 3.27 -3.66
CA ASP A 423 -17.33 4.64 -3.58
C ASP A 423 -16.76 4.96 -2.18
N VAL A 424 -17.22 4.26 -1.14
CA VAL A 424 -16.66 4.36 0.21
C VAL A 424 -15.16 4.06 0.26
N LEU A 425 -14.65 3.25 -0.66
CA LEU A 425 -13.23 2.91 -0.73
C LEU A 425 -12.37 4.10 -1.19
N MET A 426 -12.95 5.08 -1.89
CA MET A 426 -12.24 6.30 -2.29
C MET A 426 -11.72 7.10 -1.08
N LEU A 427 -12.35 6.94 0.10
CA LEU A 427 -11.97 7.61 1.34
C LEU A 427 -10.59 7.19 1.88
N TYR A 428 -10.02 6.09 1.37
CA TYR A 428 -8.65 5.67 1.71
C TYR A 428 -7.58 6.43 0.94
N ASN A 429 -7.93 6.98 -0.22
CA ASN A 429 -6.98 7.66 -1.07
C ASN A 429 -7.02 9.18 -0.82
N SER A 430 -5.93 9.73 -0.30
CA SER A 430 -5.84 11.16 0.06
C SER A 430 -6.01 12.11 -1.14
N ARG A 431 -5.88 11.61 -2.37
CA ARG A 431 -6.21 12.38 -3.59
C ARG A 431 -7.68 12.79 -3.62
N PHE A 432 -8.56 12.00 -3.01
CA PHE A 432 -9.99 12.28 -2.93
C PHE A 432 -10.37 12.92 -1.58
N ASP A 433 -9.43 13.48 -0.83
CA ASP A 433 -9.77 14.23 0.39
C ASP A 433 -10.78 15.36 0.05
N GLY A 434 -11.88 15.43 0.81
CA GLY A 434 -13.00 16.34 0.56
C GLY A 434 -14.11 15.74 -0.31
N ILE A 435 -13.90 14.56 -0.90
CA ILE A 435 -14.94 13.84 -1.65
C ILE A 435 -16.09 13.40 -0.74
N GLU A 436 -15.89 13.37 0.57
CA GLU A 436 -16.92 12.97 1.51
C GLU A 436 -18.08 13.97 1.64
N ASP A 437 -17.85 15.24 1.28
CA ASP A 437 -18.86 16.29 1.41
C ASP A 437 -19.81 16.29 0.19
N PRO A 438 -21.12 16.04 0.39
CA PRO A 438 -22.09 16.01 -0.72
C PRO A 438 -22.28 17.37 -1.41
N ASP A 439 -21.84 18.45 -0.79
CA ASP A 439 -21.84 19.79 -1.38
C ASP A 439 -20.59 20.07 -2.25
N GLY A 440 -19.61 19.16 -2.26
CA GLY A 440 -18.38 19.26 -3.04
C GLY A 440 -18.57 19.00 -4.55
N GLU A 441 -17.84 19.74 -5.39
CA GLU A 441 -17.97 19.66 -6.85
C GLU A 441 -17.64 18.26 -7.40
N THR A 442 -16.56 17.64 -6.91
CA THR A 442 -16.16 16.28 -7.29
C THR A 442 -17.19 15.24 -6.88
N ASN A 443 -17.71 15.33 -5.65
CA ASN A 443 -18.74 14.42 -5.15
C ASN A 443 -20.01 14.50 -6.01
N GLN A 444 -20.50 15.71 -6.29
CA GLN A 444 -21.69 15.92 -7.10
C GLN A 444 -21.51 15.47 -8.55
N HIS A 445 -20.30 15.65 -9.10
CA HIS A 445 -19.99 15.20 -10.45
C HIS A 445 -20.01 13.67 -10.57
N MET A 446 -19.50 12.98 -9.54
CA MET A 446 -19.42 11.51 -9.50
C MET A 446 -20.70 10.85 -8.99
N GLY A 447 -21.55 11.59 -8.25
CA GLY A 447 -22.82 11.07 -7.73
C GLY A 447 -22.70 10.23 -6.45
N ILE A 448 -21.62 10.42 -5.68
CA ILE A 448 -21.21 9.56 -4.55
C ILE A 448 -22.14 9.65 -3.34
N GLY A 449 -22.70 10.83 -3.05
CA GLY A 449 -23.57 11.03 -1.87
C GLY A 449 -22.79 11.39 -0.59
N ASP A 450 -23.46 11.39 0.58
CA ASP A 450 -22.86 11.89 1.83
C ASP A 450 -22.00 10.83 2.53
N LEU A 451 -20.68 10.92 2.38
CA LEU A 451 -19.73 10.02 3.05
C LEU A 451 -19.11 10.65 4.30
N ARG A 452 -19.62 11.78 4.81
CA ARG A 452 -19.13 12.38 6.06
C ARG A 452 -19.37 11.41 7.20
N VAL A 453 -18.44 11.37 8.17
CA VAL A 453 -18.47 10.50 9.37
C VAL A 453 -19.86 10.42 10.03
N ALA A 454 -20.58 11.54 10.10
CA ALA A 454 -21.88 11.64 10.74
C ALA A 454 -23.00 10.89 9.99
N ALA A 455 -22.89 10.79 8.66
CA ALA A 455 -23.88 10.20 7.76
C ALA A 455 -23.72 8.68 7.58
N TRP A 456 -22.61 8.08 8.03
CA TRP A 456 -22.30 6.66 7.79
C TRP A 456 -23.35 5.64 8.25
N PHE A 457 -24.24 6.03 9.17
CA PHE A 457 -25.30 5.17 9.69
C PHE A 457 -26.69 5.54 9.17
N GLU A 458 -26.76 6.49 8.23
CA GLU A 458 -27.99 6.83 7.54
C GLU A 458 -28.31 5.74 6.53
N PRO A 459 -29.58 5.26 6.47
CA PRO A 459 -29.95 4.23 5.53
C PRO A 459 -29.86 4.73 4.08
N PHE A 460 -29.41 3.87 3.17
CA PHE A 460 -29.51 4.15 1.75
C PHE A 460 -30.97 4.29 1.31
N LEU A 461 -31.23 5.15 0.32
CA LEU A 461 -32.60 5.54 -0.04
C LEU A 461 -33.43 4.41 -0.66
N ASN A 462 -32.77 3.37 -1.20
CA ASN A 462 -33.37 2.26 -1.92
C ASN A 462 -33.48 0.96 -1.10
N VAL A 463 -33.03 0.95 0.17
CA VAL A 463 -33.03 -0.25 1.02
C VAL A 463 -33.91 -0.07 2.26
N GLN A 464 -34.34 -1.19 2.85
CA GLN A 464 -35.09 -1.15 4.10
C GLN A 464 -34.15 -0.89 5.28
N ALA A 465 -34.36 0.23 5.97
CA ALA A 465 -33.58 0.59 7.15
C ALA A 465 -33.67 -0.46 8.28
N ARG A 466 -32.54 -0.73 8.94
CA ARG A 466 -32.48 -1.53 10.18
C ARG A 466 -33.31 -0.90 11.30
N ASP A 467 -33.82 -1.72 12.23
CA ASP A 467 -34.51 -1.20 13.42
C ASP A 467 -33.56 -0.33 14.27
N PRO A 468 -33.83 0.97 14.48
CA PRO A 468 -32.97 1.84 15.27
C PRO A 468 -32.88 1.43 16.76
N ARG A 469 -33.80 0.58 17.26
CA ARG A 469 -33.88 0.14 18.66
C ARG A 469 -33.19 -1.20 18.96
N ARG A 470 -32.48 -1.79 18.00
CA ARG A 470 -31.80 -3.09 18.15
C ARG A 470 -30.69 -3.14 19.22
N GLY A 471 -30.32 -2.00 19.77
CA GLY A 471 -29.38 -1.89 20.90
C GLY A 471 -27.93 -2.17 20.49
N PHE A 472 -27.08 -2.41 21.48
CA PHE A 472 -25.72 -2.92 21.32
C PHE A 472 -25.62 -4.26 22.03
N ARG A 473 -24.64 -5.07 21.61
CA ARG A 473 -24.18 -6.20 22.40
C ARG A 473 -23.83 -5.76 23.84
N ARG A 474 -24.13 -6.62 24.80
CA ARG A 474 -23.75 -6.45 26.21
C ARG A 474 -22.40 -7.07 26.50
#